data_AF-E7GFA0-F1
#
_entry.id   AF-E7GFA0-F1
#
_cell.length_a   1.000
_cell.length_b   1.000
_cell.length_c   1.000
_cell.angle_alpha   90.00
_cell.angle_beta   90.00
_cell.angle_gamma   90.00
#
_symmetry.space_group_name_H-M   'P 1'
#
loop_
_entity.id
_entity.type
_entity.pdbx_description
1 polymer ?
#
loop_
_entity_poly.entity_id
_entity_poly.type
_entity_poly.pdbx_seq_one_letter_code
_entity_poly.pdbx_strand_id
1 'polypeptide(L)'
;MSSKTTNSTTMFIYIAMVIMGVSIIVSLTNYFSFFNILRAICGMTIIFGYYLLTQQKKVGFIVMWLGTLFYALTLQILGPEGAIVSIFMSSEIILNIFVTFAVSKQLKDYS
;
A
#
# COMPACT_ATOMS: atom_id res chain seq x y z
N MET A 1 -8.69 -17.92 28.52
CA MET A 1 -8.89 -17.58 27.10
C MET A 1 -8.52 -16.12 26.94
N SER A 2 -7.26 -15.82 26.59
CA SER A 2 -6.75 -14.44 26.50
C SER A 2 -7.38 -13.77 25.28
N SER A 3 -8.25 -12.78 25.50
CA SER A 3 -8.70 -11.90 24.44
C SER A 3 -7.48 -11.15 23.90
N LYS A 4 -6.98 -11.57 22.74
CA LYS A 4 -6.04 -10.78 21.97
C LYS A 4 -6.78 -9.52 21.53
N THR A 5 -6.70 -8.47 22.33
CA THR A 5 -7.04 -7.12 21.93
C THR A 5 -6.23 -6.80 20.68
N THR A 6 -6.90 -6.77 19.52
CA THR A 6 -6.28 -6.36 18.27
C THR A 6 -5.75 -4.95 18.47
N ASN A 7 -4.43 -4.78 18.41
CA ASN A 7 -3.79 -3.47 18.55
C ASN A 7 -4.39 -2.52 17.50
N SER A 8 -4.73 -1.28 17.90
CA SER A 8 -5.35 -0.27 17.03
C SER A 8 -4.60 -0.11 15.70
N THR A 9 -3.26 -0.21 15.73
CA THR A 9 -2.42 -0.21 14.52
C THR A 9 -2.70 -1.39 13.58
N THR A 10 -2.88 -2.61 14.11
CA THR A 10 -3.17 -3.79 13.31
C THR A 10 -4.55 -3.68 12.65
N MET A 11 -5.54 -3.15 13.38
CA MET A 11 -6.86 -2.87 12.83
C MET A 11 -6.80 -1.82 11.71
N PHE A 12 -6.02 -0.76 11.90
CA PHE A 12 -5.79 0.25 10.87
C PHE A 12 -5.14 -0.33 9.61
N ILE A 13 -4.13 -1.20 9.75
CA ILE A 13 -3.50 -1.88 8.62
C ILE A 13 -4.52 -2.72 7.84
N TYR A 14 -5.40 -3.46 8.51
CA TYR A 14 -6.45 -4.22 7.82
C TYR A 14 -7.43 -3.31 7.07
N ILE A 15 -7.81 -2.17 7.63
CA ILE A 15 -8.64 -1.18 6.93
C ILE A 15 -7.91 -0.66 5.67
N ALA A 16 -6.61 -0.36 5.78
CA ALA A 16 -5.79 0.05 4.65
C ALA A 16 -5.73 -1.03 3.55
N MET A 17 -5.63 -2.31 3.91
CA MET A 17 -5.69 -3.41 2.96
C MET A 17 -7.00 -3.46 2.19
N VAL A 18 -8.14 -3.25 2.86
CA VAL A 18 -9.46 -3.25 2.23
C VAL A 18 -9.60 -2.07 1.27
N ILE A 19 -9.24 -0.86 1.69
CA ILE A 19 -9.28 0.34 0.84
C ILE A 19 -8.43 0.14 -0.42
N MET A 20 -7.23 -0.43 -0.26
CA MET A 20 -6.34 -0.73 -1.37
C MET A 20 -6.95 -1.76 -2.33
N GLY A 21 -7.51 -2.86 -1.80
CA GLY A 21 -8.18 -3.87 -2.60
C GLY A 21 -9.34 -3.29 -3.42
N VAL A 22 -10.16 -2.43 -2.82
CA VAL A 22 -11.26 -1.75 -3.53
C VAL A 22 -10.73 -0.86 -4.66
N SER A 23 -9.67 -0.07 -4.42
CA SER A 23 -9.06 0.79 -5.46
C SER A 23 -8.61 -0.03 -6.68
N ILE A 24 -7.98 -1.19 -6.45
CA ILE A 24 -7.53 -2.09 -7.53
C ILE A 24 -8.71 -2.61 -8.34
N ILE A 25 -9.77 -3.10 -7.69
CA ILE A 25 -10.96 -3.63 -8.37
C ILE A 25 -11.64 -2.54 -9.22
N VAL A 26 -11.81 -1.34 -8.65
CA VAL A 26 -12.42 -0.20 -9.37
C VAL A 26 -11.58 0.16 -10.60
N SER A 27 -10.25 0.22 -10.46
CA SER A 27 -9.36 0.53 -11.58
C SER A 27 -9.42 -0.52 -12.69
N LEU A 28 -9.48 -1.81 -12.35
CA LEU A 28 -9.57 -2.90 -13.33
C LEU A 28 -10.93 -2.94 -14.04
N THR A 29 -12.01 -2.58 -13.34
CA THR A 29 -13.37 -2.61 -13.88
C THR A 29 -13.62 -1.46 -14.85
N ASN A 30 -13.04 -0.28 -14.60
CA ASN A 30 -13.24 0.90 -15.45
C ASN A 30 -12.47 0.84 -16.77
N TYR A 31 -11.31 0.16 -16.82
CA TYR A 31 -10.50 0.09 -18.03
C TYR A 31 -9.57 -1.14 -18.01
N PHE A 32 -9.88 -2.17 -18.80
CA PHE A 32 -9.05 -3.37 -18.86
C PHE A 32 -7.89 -3.18 -19.85
N SER A 33 -6.70 -2.88 -19.34
CA SER A 33 -5.47 -2.71 -20.14
C SER A 33 -4.29 -3.41 -19.47
N PHE A 34 -3.29 -3.79 -20.26
CA PHE A 34 -2.05 -4.41 -19.76
C PHE A 34 -1.41 -3.60 -18.62
N PHE A 35 -1.42 -2.28 -18.75
CA PHE A 35 -0.87 -1.39 -17.74
C PHE A 35 -1.71 -1.32 -16.45
N ASN A 36 -3.03 -1.48 -16.53
CA ASN A 36 -3.88 -1.59 -15.34
C ASN A 36 -3.72 -2.94 -14.64
N ILE A 37 -3.41 -4.00 -15.38
CA ILE A 37 -3.01 -5.30 -14.79
C ILE A 37 -1.67 -5.13 -14.06
N LEU A 38 -0.69 -4.45 -14.66
CA LEU A 38 0.59 -4.17 -14.01
C LEU A 38 0.40 -3.33 -12.73
N ARG A 39 -0.43 -2.28 -12.80
CA ARG A 39 -0.84 -1.46 -11.66
C ARG A 39 -1.47 -2.31 -10.55
N ALA A 40 -2.34 -3.26 -10.90
CA ALA A 40 -2.95 -4.18 -9.96
C ALA A 40 -1.93 -5.11 -9.29
N ILE A 41 -0.95 -5.62 -10.03
CA ILE A 41 0.15 -6.44 -9.47
C ILE A 41 0.96 -5.63 -8.45
N CYS A 42 1.29 -4.37 -8.76
CA CYS A 42 1.94 -3.48 -7.81
C CYS A 42 1.07 -3.23 -6.56
N GLY A 43 -0.23 -2.97 -6.74
CA GLY A 43 -1.18 -2.82 -5.64
C GLY A 43 -1.28 -4.06 -4.74
N MET A 44 -1.29 -5.26 -5.34
CA MET A 44 -1.25 -6.53 -4.59
C MET A 44 0.06 -6.70 -3.81
N THR A 45 1.18 -6.24 -4.36
CA THR A 45 2.48 -6.21 -3.64
C THR A 45 2.42 -5.31 -2.41
N ILE A 46 1.76 -4.16 -2.51
CA ILE A 46 1.54 -3.24 -1.37
C ILE A 46 0.66 -3.91 -0.31
N ILE A 47 -0.46 -4.55 -0.70
CA ILE A 47 -1.33 -5.30 0.21
C ILE A 47 -0.56 -6.42 0.90
N PHE A 48 0.32 -7.12 0.19
CA PHE A 48 1.19 -8.13 0.77
C PHE A 48 2.18 -7.52 1.77
N GLY A 49 2.74 -6.34 1.48
CA GLY A 49 3.54 -5.55 2.42
C GLY A 49 2.76 -5.20 3.70
N TYR A 50 1.50 -4.78 3.59
CA TYR A 50 0.61 -4.54 4.72
C TYR A 50 0.36 -5.81 5.54
N TYR A 51 0.11 -6.95 4.90
CA TYR A 51 -0.01 -8.22 5.61
C TYR A 51 1.28 -8.55 6.38
N LEU A 52 2.43 -8.43 5.71
CA LEU A 52 3.73 -8.65 6.35
C LEU A 52 4.02 -7.65 7.47
N LEU A 53 3.48 -6.42 7.46
CA LEU A 53 3.61 -5.51 8.59
C LEU A 53 2.98 -6.07 9.87
N THR A 54 1.94 -6.90 9.75
CA THR A 54 1.30 -7.55 10.90
C THR A 54 2.07 -8.74 11.45
N GLN A 55 2.95 -9.37 10.64
CA GLN A 55 3.70 -10.58 10.99
C GLN A 55 5.20 -10.29 11.23
N GLN A 56 5.82 -9.62 10.27
CA GLN A 56 7.25 -9.32 10.15
C GLN A 56 7.46 -7.83 9.81
N LYS A 57 7.28 -6.95 10.80
CA LYS A 57 7.24 -5.48 10.65
C LYS A 57 8.33 -4.89 9.73
N LYS A 58 9.60 -5.26 9.91
CA LYS A 58 10.71 -4.72 9.09
C LYS A 58 10.59 -5.11 7.62
N VAL A 59 10.35 -6.39 7.34
CA VAL A 59 10.22 -6.91 5.96
C VAL A 59 8.97 -6.32 5.31
N GLY A 60 7.84 -6.30 6.03
CA GLY A 60 6.60 -5.72 5.55
C GLY A 60 6.74 -4.24 5.18
N PHE A 61 7.46 -3.46 5.99
CA PHE A 61 7.74 -2.05 5.70
C PHE A 61 8.51 -1.86 4.39
N ILE A 62 9.55 -2.67 4.17
CA ILE A 62 10.37 -2.62 2.94
C ILE A 62 9.53 -3.02 1.72
N VAL A 63 8.80 -4.15 1.82
CA VAL A 63 7.96 -4.66 0.72
C VAL A 63 6.86 -3.67 0.35
N MET A 64 6.22 -3.06 1.36
CA MET A 64 5.21 -2.02 1.17
C MET A 64 5.75 -0.86 0.32
N TRP A 65 6.86 -0.24 0.75
CA TRP A 65 7.44 0.91 0.05
C TRP A 65 8.04 0.57 -1.32
N LEU A 66 8.63 -0.63 -1.48
CA LEU A 66 9.06 -1.10 -2.80
C LEU A 66 7.87 -1.24 -3.76
N GLY A 67 6.76 -1.81 -3.29
CA GLY A 67 5.51 -1.89 -4.04
C GLY A 67 4.99 -0.51 -4.44
N THR A 68 5.02 0.46 -3.52
CA THR A 68 4.63 1.85 -3.78
C THR A 68 5.51 2.50 -4.84
N LEU A 69 6.81 2.25 -4.81
CA LEU A 69 7.75 2.81 -5.79
C LEU A 69 7.50 2.24 -7.18
N PHE A 70 7.31 0.92 -7.33
CA PHE A 70 6.95 0.32 -8.61
C PHE A 70 5.59 0.78 -9.12
N TYR A 71 4.64 0.98 -8.21
CA TYR A 71 3.33 1.53 -8.54
C TYR A 71 3.43 2.95 -9.10
N ALA A 72 4.21 3.83 -8.44
CA ALA A 72 4.47 5.19 -8.89
C ALA A 72 5.15 5.22 -10.27
N LEU A 73 6.15 4.36 -10.49
CA LEU A 73 6.81 4.23 -11.81
C LEU A 73 5.82 3.77 -12.89
N THR A 74 4.94 2.82 -12.57
CA THR A 74 3.90 2.36 -13.51
C THR A 74 2.96 3.50 -13.89
N LEU A 75 2.55 4.34 -12.92
CA LEU A 75 1.74 5.52 -13.19
C LEU A 75 2.48 6.60 -13.99
N GLN A 76 3.78 6.77 -13.80
CA GLN A 76 4.58 7.73 -14.56
C GLN A 76 4.68 7.35 -16.04
N ILE A 77 4.79 6.06 -16.34
CA ILE A 77 4.76 5.54 -17.72
C ILE A 77 3.39 5.75 -18.37
N LEU A 78 2.32 5.71 -17.57
CA LEU A 78 0.93 5.84 -18.01
C LEU A 78 0.45 7.29 -18.19
N GLY A 79 1.03 8.23 -17.43
CA GLY A 79 0.53 9.59 -17.32
C GLY A 79 1.08 10.55 -18.37
N PRO A 80 0.35 11.64 -18.70
CA PRO A 80 0.90 12.72 -19.51
C PRO A 80 2.08 13.40 -18.81
N GLU A 81 2.92 14.10 -19.56
CA GLU A 81 4.02 14.92 -19.02
C GLU A 81 3.48 15.85 -17.93
N GLY A 82 3.97 15.70 -16.69
CA GLY A 82 3.46 16.40 -15.50
C GLY A 82 2.69 15.54 -14.49
N ALA A 83 2.46 14.24 -14.76
CA ALA A 83 1.79 13.31 -13.84
C ALA A 83 2.52 13.04 -12.50
N ILE A 84 3.73 13.58 -12.30
CA ILE A 84 4.48 13.40 -11.04
C ILE A 84 3.68 13.89 -9.84
N VAL A 85 3.03 15.06 -9.94
CA VAL A 85 2.22 15.62 -8.84
C VAL A 85 0.97 14.78 -8.57
N SER A 86 0.31 14.26 -9.61
CA SER A 86 -0.87 13.39 -9.45
C SER A 86 -0.50 12.02 -8.88
N ILE A 87 0.71 11.52 -9.15
CA ILE A 87 1.24 10.30 -8.55
C ILE A 87 1.40 10.48 -7.03
N PHE A 88 2.01 11.58 -6.57
CA PHE A 88 2.14 11.86 -5.12
C PHE A 88 0.80 12.08 -4.42
N MET A 89 -0.24 12.49 -5.15
CA MET A 89 -1.60 12.62 -4.64
C MET A 89 -2.44 11.35 -4.82
N SER A 90 -1.86 10.25 -5.30
CA SER A 90 -2.57 8.98 -5.41
C SER A 90 -2.96 8.46 -4.03
N SER A 91 -4.15 7.87 -3.94
CA SER A 91 -4.67 7.29 -2.69
C SER A 91 -3.72 6.23 -2.14
N GLU A 92 -2.98 5.53 -3.01
CA GLU A 92 -2.00 4.52 -2.63
C GLU A 92 -0.78 5.10 -1.91
N ILE A 93 -0.22 6.21 -2.41
CA ILE A 93 0.92 6.87 -1.75
C ILE A 93 0.47 7.48 -0.43
N ILE A 94 -0.66 8.19 -0.41
CA ILE A 94 -1.21 8.81 0.79
C ILE A 94 -1.48 7.76 1.87
N LEU A 95 -2.10 6.63 1.50
CA LEU A 95 -2.39 5.55 2.44
C LEU A 95 -1.12 4.91 3.01
N ASN A 96 -0.09 4.69 2.18
CA ASN A 96 1.20 4.16 2.64
C ASN A 96 1.92 5.11 3.62
N ILE A 97 1.77 6.43 3.43
CA ILE A 97 2.27 7.44 4.37
C ILE A 97 1.55 7.31 5.73
N PHE A 98 0.22 7.22 5.73
CA PHE A 98 -0.55 7.05 6.97
C PHE A 98 -0.21 5.73 7.68
N VAL A 99 -0.06 4.62 6.94
CA VAL A 99 0.39 3.34 7.49
C VAL A 99 1.78 3.48 8.10
N THR A 100 2.72 4.15 7.43
CA THR A 100 4.06 4.43 7.95
C THR A 100 4.02 5.18 9.28
N PHE A 101 3.21 6.23 9.40
CA PHE A 101 3.04 6.94 10.67
C PHE A 101 2.46 6.03 11.76
N ALA A 102 1.46 5.21 11.42
CA ALA A 102 0.83 4.29 12.36
C ALA A 102 1.79 3.21 12.90
N VAL A 103 2.77 2.77 12.10
CA VAL A 103 3.76 1.76 12.50
C VAL A 103 5.10 2.35 12.97
N SER A 104 5.32 3.66 12.83
CA SER A 104 6.60 4.33 13.10
C SER A 104 7.14 4.08 14.51
N LYS A 105 6.29 4.16 15.54
CA LYS A 105 6.67 3.83 16.93
C LYS A 105 7.07 2.35 17.06
N GLN A 106 6.33 1.46 16.42
CA GLN A 106 6.56 0.02 16.46
C GLN A 106 7.78 -0.43 15.66
N LEU A 107 8.32 0.41 14.77
CA LEU A 107 9.56 0.15 14.04
C LEU A 107 10.79 0.59 14.83
N LYS A 108 10.68 1.61 15.68
CA LYS A 108 11.77 2.10 16.56
C LYS A 108 12.13 1.12 17.66
N ASP A 109 11.17 0.37 18.18
CA ASP A 109 11.41 -0.60 19.26
C ASP A 109 12.23 -1.85 18.83
N TYR A 110 12.67 -1.91 17.56
CA TYR A 110 13.48 -3.00 17.01
C TYR A 110 14.84 -2.54 16.45
N SER A 111 15.26 -1.28 16.67
CA SER A 111 16.62 -0.80 16.40
C SER A 111 17.49 -0.96 17.64
#